data_AF-A0A077AWB7-F1
#
_entry.id   AF-A0A077AWB7-F1
#
_cell.length_a   1.000
_cell.length_b   1.000
_cell.length_c   1.000
_cell.angle_alpha   90.00
_cell.angle_beta   90.00
_cell.angle_gamma   90.00
#
_symmetry.space_group_name_H-M   'P 1'
#
loop_
_entity.id
_entity.type
_entity.pdbx_description
1 polymer ?
#
loop_
_entity_poly.entity_id
_entity_poly.type
_entity_poly.pdbx_seq_one_letter_code
_entity_poly.pdbx_strand_id
1 'polypeptide(L)'
;MVTMVGLEKNFIDALKDLIELEYDAVEAYKAAIDRLESKQYKDKMGEFLKDHERHIREFSNVLKKHNEEAPQGPDMSKHWLAEGKVVLAGLIGDKAILTAMKTNEDDTNTAYERLNNFSDMWKDSEDFLKEALKDERRHRAWIESAIS
;
A
#
# COMPACT_ATOMS: atom_id res chain seq x y z
N MET A 1 -9.77 -9.39 2.40
CA MET A 1 -9.06 -10.55 2.97
C MET A 1 -7.93 -9.99 3.79
N VAL A 2 -7.46 -10.65 4.86
CA VAL A 2 -6.31 -10.13 5.62
C VAL A 2 -5.05 -10.34 4.79
N THR A 3 -4.22 -9.31 4.65
CA THR A 3 -2.90 -9.44 4.00
C THR A 3 -2.04 -10.54 4.63
N MET A 4 -1.26 -11.24 3.80
CA MET A 4 -0.27 -12.22 4.23
C MET A 4 1.14 -11.63 4.30
N VAL A 5 1.35 -10.41 3.79
CA VAL A 5 2.65 -9.74 3.79
C VAL A 5 3.15 -9.54 5.22
N GLY A 6 4.44 -9.78 5.43
CA GLY A 6 5.10 -9.74 6.74
C GLY A 6 5.06 -11.06 7.51
N LEU A 7 4.58 -12.15 6.90
CA LEU A 7 4.60 -13.50 7.47
C LEU A 7 5.70 -14.39 6.85
N GLU A 8 6.52 -13.81 5.99
CA GLU A 8 7.61 -14.49 5.28
C GLU A 8 8.69 -14.94 6.28
N LYS A 9 9.52 -15.89 5.84
CA LYS A 9 10.55 -16.47 6.72
C LYS A 9 11.74 -15.55 6.94
N ASN A 10 11.96 -14.60 6.04
CA ASN A 10 13.10 -13.70 6.06
C ASN A 10 12.66 -12.30 5.60
N PHE A 11 13.46 -11.30 5.98
CA PHE A 11 13.14 -9.91 5.75
C PHE A 11 13.17 -9.52 4.26
N ILE A 12 14.02 -10.17 3.45
CA ILE A 12 14.13 -9.87 2.02
C ILE A 12 12.84 -10.20 1.30
N ASP A 13 12.30 -11.40 1.53
CA ASP A 13 11.05 -11.85 0.94
C ASP A 13 9.89 -10.96 1.44
N ALA A 14 9.84 -10.65 2.73
CA ALA A 14 8.84 -9.74 3.28
C ALA A 14 8.90 -8.34 2.64
N LEU A 15 10.10 -7.83 2.38
CA LEU A 15 10.29 -6.52 1.74
C LEU A 15 9.92 -6.54 0.26
N LYS A 16 10.19 -7.65 -0.46
CA LYS A 16 9.75 -7.83 -1.85
C LYS A 16 8.22 -7.88 -1.93
N ASP A 17 7.58 -8.68 -1.08
CA ASP A 17 6.12 -8.77 -1.00
C ASP A 17 5.48 -7.43 -0.58
N LEU A 18 6.15 -6.64 0.29
CA LEU A 18 5.70 -5.29 0.59
C LEU A 18 5.74 -4.38 -0.65
N ILE A 19 6.82 -4.42 -1.44
CA ILE A 19 6.92 -3.60 -2.66
C ILE A 19 5.83 -4.00 -3.68
N GLU A 20 5.53 -5.29 -3.82
CA GLU A 20 4.42 -5.75 -4.65
C GLU A 20 3.09 -5.16 -4.14
N LEU A 21 2.84 -5.23 -2.82
CA LEU A 21 1.66 -4.64 -2.16
C LEU A 21 1.56 -3.11 -2.35
N GLU A 22 2.68 -2.42 -2.53
CA GLU A 22 2.68 -0.99 -2.87
C GLU A 22 2.27 -0.72 -4.33
N TYR A 23 2.73 -1.51 -5.30
CA TYR A 23 2.27 -1.38 -6.71
C TYR A 23 0.78 -1.63 -6.83
N ASP A 24 0.35 -2.65 -6.11
CA ASP A 24 -0.99 -3.05 -5.81
C ASP A 24 -1.84 -1.87 -5.28
N ALA A 25 -1.38 -1.18 -4.23
CA ALA A 25 -2.00 0.02 -3.69
C ALA A 25 -2.06 1.17 -4.72
N VAL A 26 -0.96 1.44 -5.44
CA VAL A 26 -0.88 2.46 -6.50
C VAL A 26 -1.97 2.26 -7.55
N GLU A 27 -2.20 1.03 -8.00
CA GLU A 27 -3.23 0.74 -9.00
C GLU A 27 -4.65 0.91 -8.45
N ALA A 28 -4.89 0.58 -7.19
CA ALA A 28 -6.16 0.83 -6.52
C ALA A 28 -6.44 2.33 -6.35
N TYR A 29 -5.43 3.10 -5.95
CA TYR A 29 -5.51 4.56 -5.82
C TYR A 29 -5.85 5.24 -7.15
N LYS A 30 -5.16 4.87 -8.24
CA LYS A 30 -5.50 5.37 -9.59
C LYS A 30 -6.95 5.07 -9.95
N ALA A 31 -7.38 3.81 -9.76
CA ALA A 31 -8.75 3.40 -10.06
C ALA A 31 -9.81 4.13 -9.21
N ALA A 32 -9.51 4.42 -7.95
CA ALA A 32 -10.35 5.20 -7.06
C ALA A 32 -10.42 6.68 -7.50
N ILE A 33 -9.28 7.34 -7.74
CA ILE A 33 -9.21 8.75 -8.17
C ILE A 33 -10.00 8.99 -9.46
N ASP A 34 -9.93 8.05 -10.41
CA ASP A 34 -10.69 8.14 -11.66
C ASP A 34 -12.21 8.15 -11.42
N ARG A 35 -12.69 7.44 -10.40
CA ARG A 35 -14.11 7.21 -10.12
C ARG A 35 -14.72 8.15 -9.09
N LEU A 36 -13.92 8.73 -8.20
CA LEU A 36 -14.41 9.70 -7.23
C LEU A 36 -15.10 10.86 -7.95
N GLU A 37 -16.11 11.45 -7.32
CA GLU A 37 -16.85 12.61 -7.80
C GLU A 37 -16.30 13.89 -7.16
N SER A 38 -16.02 13.86 -5.85
CA SER A 38 -15.46 14.97 -5.11
C SER A 38 -14.02 15.28 -5.53
N LYS A 39 -13.81 16.49 -6.07
CA LYS A 39 -12.46 17.00 -6.36
C LYS A 39 -11.56 17.01 -5.12
N GLN A 40 -12.11 17.36 -3.96
CA GLN A 40 -11.34 17.38 -2.71
C GLN A 40 -10.81 15.98 -2.35
N TYR A 41 -11.62 14.94 -2.58
CA TYR A 41 -11.19 13.57 -2.35
C TYR A 41 -10.15 13.12 -3.38
N LYS A 42 -10.31 13.47 -4.66
CA LYS A 42 -9.29 13.21 -5.67
C LYS A 42 -7.95 13.84 -5.33
N ASP A 43 -7.96 15.11 -4.95
CA ASP A 43 -6.75 15.85 -4.60
C ASP A 43 -6.05 15.17 -3.41
N LYS A 44 -6.81 14.77 -2.39
CA LYS A 44 -6.24 14.13 -1.20
C LYS A 44 -5.73 12.71 -1.47
N MET A 45 -6.49 11.89 -2.19
CA MET A 45 -6.06 10.56 -2.62
C MET A 45 -4.84 10.63 -3.54
N GLY A 46 -4.72 11.70 -4.34
CA GLY A 46 -3.54 11.97 -5.16
C GLY A 46 -2.27 12.31 -4.36
N GLU A 47 -2.41 12.85 -3.14
CA GLU A 47 -1.27 12.99 -2.21
C GLU A 47 -0.81 11.62 -1.70
N PHE A 48 -1.75 10.76 -1.30
CA PHE A 48 -1.46 9.42 -0.77
C PHE A 48 -0.87 8.50 -1.84
N LEU A 49 -1.35 8.58 -3.08
CA LEU A 49 -0.75 7.91 -4.23
C LEU A 49 0.76 8.22 -4.37
N LYS A 50 1.17 9.47 -4.17
CA LYS A 50 2.59 9.86 -4.23
C LYS A 50 3.41 9.34 -3.04
N ASP A 51 2.76 9.10 -1.91
CA ASP A 51 3.40 8.45 -0.76
C ASP A 51 3.73 6.99 -1.10
N HIS A 52 2.77 6.22 -1.65
CA HIS A 52 3.02 4.85 -2.13
C HIS A 52 4.11 4.78 -3.22
N GLU A 53 4.06 5.68 -4.21
CA GLU A 53 5.12 5.76 -5.23
C GLU A 53 6.51 6.06 -4.63
N ARG A 54 6.56 6.87 -3.56
CA ARG A 54 7.80 7.08 -2.79
C ARG A 54 8.22 5.80 -2.09
N HIS A 55 7.31 5.10 -1.42
CA HIS A 55 7.61 3.86 -0.70
C HIS A 55 8.23 2.81 -1.63
N ILE A 56 7.65 2.57 -2.81
CA ILE A 56 8.21 1.68 -3.84
C ILE A 56 9.66 2.04 -4.16
N ARG A 57 9.92 3.33 -4.44
CA ARG A 57 11.25 3.80 -4.83
C ARG A 57 12.27 3.59 -3.72
N GLU A 58 11.94 3.99 -2.49
CA GLU A 58 12.87 3.90 -1.36
C GLU A 58 13.14 2.43 -0.97
N PHE A 59 12.13 1.56 -0.91
CA PHE A 59 12.35 0.14 -0.61
C PHE A 59 13.07 -0.61 -1.73
N SER A 60 12.78 -0.26 -2.99
CA SER A 60 13.55 -0.77 -4.12
C SER A 60 15.04 -0.37 -4.03
N ASN A 61 15.33 0.84 -3.55
CA ASN A 61 16.70 1.29 -3.32
C ASN A 61 17.37 0.53 -2.16
N VAL A 62 16.62 0.21 -1.10
CA VAL A 62 17.11 -0.63 0.00
C VAL A 62 17.52 -2.01 -0.54
N LEU A 63 16.64 -2.71 -1.28
CA LEU A 63 17.00 -4.01 -1.88
C LEU A 63 18.26 -3.92 -2.75
N LYS A 64 18.35 -2.90 -3.61
CA LYS A 64 19.52 -2.69 -4.48
C LYS A 64 20.82 -2.48 -3.69
N LYS A 65 20.80 -1.76 -2.57
CA LYS A 65 21.98 -1.54 -1.71
C LYS A 65 22.51 -2.86 -1.12
N HIS A 66 21.63 -3.83 -0.94
CA HIS A 66 21.96 -5.16 -0.44
C HIS A 66 22.17 -6.20 -1.57
N ASN A 67 22.28 -5.75 -2.83
CA ASN A 67 22.43 -6.59 -4.02
C ASN A 67 21.26 -7.54 -4.28
N GLU A 68 20.06 -7.18 -3.82
CA GLU A 68 18.83 -7.90 -4.09
C GLU A 68 18.06 -7.24 -5.26
N GLU A 69 17.35 -8.07 -6.04
CA GLU A 69 16.49 -7.59 -7.11
C GLU A 69 15.16 -7.08 -6.55
N ALA A 70 14.78 -5.86 -6.92
CA ALA A 70 13.50 -5.28 -6.53
C ALA A 70 12.38 -5.71 -7.50
N PRO A 71 11.17 -6.00 -7.01
CA PRO A 71 10.00 -6.21 -7.86
C PRO A 71 9.76 -5.00 -8.78
N GLN A 72 9.37 -5.26 -10.02
CA GLN A 72 9.16 -4.24 -11.06
C GLN A 72 7.68 -3.94 -11.31
N GLY A 73 6.81 -4.52 -10.50
CA GLY A 73 5.39 -4.38 -10.65
C GLY A 73 4.63 -5.20 -9.61
N PRO A 74 3.30 -5.16 -9.71
CA PRO A 74 2.43 -5.92 -8.83
C PRO A 74 2.59 -7.43 -9.08
N ASP A 75 2.30 -8.25 -8.06
CA ASP A 75 2.32 -9.70 -8.23
C ASP A 75 1.12 -10.15 -9.06
N MET A 76 1.37 -10.37 -10.35
CA MET A 76 0.36 -10.81 -11.30
C MET A 76 -0.17 -12.23 -11.02
N SER A 77 0.50 -13.01 -10.17
CA SER A 77 0.04 -14.33 -9.74
C SER A 77 -0.99 -14.26 -8.60
N LYS A 78 -0.98 -13.16 -7.83
CA LYS A 78 -2.01 -12.86 -6.84
C LYS A 78 -3.20 -12.21 -7.59
N HIS A 79 -4.31 -12.93 -7.72
CA HIS A 79 -5.54 -12.50 -8.42
C HIS A 79 -6.18 -11.19 -7.90
N TRP A 80 -5.72 -10.72 -6.74
CA TRP A 80 -6.29 -9.64 -5.96
C TRP A 80 -6.32 -8.27 -6.70
N LEU A 81 -5.35 -7.99 -7.58
CA LEU A 81 -5.35 -6.77 -8.43
C LEU A 81 -6.58 -6.65 -9.33
N ALA A 82 -6.87 -7.74 -10.06
CA ALA A 82 -7.96 -7.78 -11.02
C ALA A 82 -9.30 -7.72 -10.28
N GLU A 83 -9.40 -8.44 -9.16
CA GLU A 83 -10.56 -8.39 -8.28
C GLU A 83 -10.78 -7.00 -7.69
N GLY A 84 -9.73 -6.33 -7.20
CA GLY A 84 -9.81 -4.99 -6.64
C GLY A 84 -10.32 -3.95 -7.64
N LYS A 85 -9.81 -3.97 -8.88
CA LYS A 85 -10.29 -3.10 -9.97
C LYS A 85 -11.76 -3.39 -10.33
N VAL A 86 -12.16 -4.67 -10.36
CA VAL A 86 -13.55 -5.08 -10.64
C VAL A 86 -14.49 -4.65 -9.51
N VAL A 87 -14.08 -4.83 -8.25
CA VAL A 87 -14.84 -4.39 -7.08
C VAL A 87 -15.08 -2.89 -7.16
N LEU A 88 -14.02 -2.09 -7.35
CA LEU A 88 -14.15 -0.63 -7.50
C LEU A 88 -15.02 -0.21 -8.69
N ALA A 89 -15.04 -0.98 -9.78
CA ALA A 89 -15.90 -0.69 -10.94
C ALA A 89 -17.40 -0.82 -10.65
N GLY A 90 -17.79 -1.64 -9.68
CA GLY A 90 -19.18 -1.82 -9.27
C GLY A 90 -19.68 -0.85 -8.21
N LEU A 91 -18.79 -0.04 -7.60
CA LEU A 91 -19.16 0.87 -6.51
C LEU A 91 -19.74 2.17 -7.05
N ILE A 92 -20.80 2.65 -6.39
CA ILE A 92 -21.46 3.91 -6.71
C ILE A 92 -21.26 4.88 -5.53
N GLY A 93 -20.73 6.06 -5.84
CA GLY A 93 -20.55 7.17 -4.90
C GLY A 93 -19.26 7.08 -4.07
N ASP A 94 -18.78 8.27 -3.69
CA ASP A 94 -17.49 8.44 -3.01
C ASP A 94 -17.35 7.62 -1.72
N LYS A 95 -18.41 7.55 -0.91
CA LYS A 95 -18.37 6.80 0.36
C LYS A 95 -18.11 5.31 0.15
N ALA A 96 -18.68 4.72 -0.90
CA ALA A 96 -18.46 3.30 -1.20
C ALA A 96 -17.01 3.06 -1.64
N ILE A 97 -16.49 3.91 -2.54
CA ILE A 97 -15.10 3.86 -3.01
C ILE A 97 -14.13 4.03 -1.83
N LEU A 98 -14.33 5.04 -0.98
CA LEU A 98 -13.50 5.29 0.18
C LEU A 98 -13.58 4.15 1.22
N THR A 99 -14.74 3.51 1.38
CA THR A 99 -14.88 2.34 2.26
C THR A 99 -14.04 1.16 1.75
N ALA A 100 -14.01 0.92 0.44
CA ALA A 100 -13.14 -0.09 -0.15
C ALA A 100 -11.66 0.28 0.04
N MET A 101 -11.28 1.54 -0.21
CA MET A 101 -9.91 2.01 0.00
C MET A 101 -9.47 1.90 1.46
N LYS A 102 -10.35 2.13 2.44
CA LYS A 102 -10.03 1.90 3.85
C LYS A 102 -9.61 0.45 4.12
N THR A 103 -10.22 -0.52 3.44
CA THR A 103 -9.86 -1.94 3.61
C THR A 103 -8.46 -2.21 3.07
N ASN A 104 -8.09 -1.59 1.94
CA ASN A 104 -6.71 -1.65 1.44
C ASN A 104 -5.73 -1.03 2.44
N GLU A 105 -6.08 0.11 3.04
CA GLU A 105 -5.25 0.74 4.08
C GLU A 105 -5.12 -0.13 5.34
N ASP A 106 -6.19 -0.81 5.77
CA ASP A 106 -6.13 -1.74 6.91
C ASP A 106 -5.13 -2.88 6.61
N ASP A 107 -5.08 -3.35 5.37
CA ASP A 107 -4.13 -4.37 4.91
C ASP A 107 -2.68 -3.83 4.83
N THR A 108 -2.44 -2.66 4.24
CA THR A 108 -1.09 -2.06 4.20
C THR A 108 -0.58 -1.77 5.62
N ASN A 109 -1.39 -1.17 6.48
CA ASN A 109 -1.04 -0.93 7.89
C ASN A 109 -0.60 -2.23 8.59
N THR A 110 -1.34 -3.33 8.38
CA THR A 110 -1.00 -4.63 8.95
C THR A 110 0.36 -5.14 8.43
N ALA A 111 0.64 -5.00 7.13
CA ALA A 111 1.92 -5.39 6.54
C ALA A 111 3.08 -4.57 7.13
N TYR A 112 2.95 -3.25 7.18
CA TYR A 112 3.97 -2.37 7.75
C TYR A 112 4.21 -2.61 9.24
N GLU A 113 3.16 -2.88 10.01
CA GLU A 113 3.30 -3.24 11.43
C GLU A 113 4.12 -4.53 11.59
N ARG A 114 3.89 -5.54 10.75
CA ARG A 114 4.68 -6.78 10.78
C ARG A 114 6.14 -6.53 10.40
N LEU A 115 6.39 -5.79 9.32
CA LEU A 115 7.77 -5.51 8.88
C LEU A 115 8.55 -4.65 9.89
N ASN A 116 7.89 -3.70 10.57
CA ASN A 116 8.52 -2.93 11.65
C ASN A 116 8.89 -3.79 12.86
N ASN A 117 8.29 -4.98 13.02
CA ASN A 117 8.57 -5.94 14.08
C ASN A 117 9.39 -7.16 13.60
N PHE A 118 9.90 -7.12 12.36
CA PHE A 118 10.64 -8.24 11.78
C PHE A 118 12.01 -8.39 12.47
N SER A 119 12.35 -9.58 12.95
CA SER A 119 13.53 -9.79 13.80
C SER A 119 14.87 -9.51 13.11
N ASP A 120 14.95 -9.83 11.81
CA ASP A 120 16.17 -9.69 11.00
C ASP A 120 16.09 -8.48 10.05
N MET A 121 15.32 -7.46 10.43
CA MET A 121 15.20 -6.21 9.66
C MET A 121 16.56 -5.53 9.47
N TRP A 122 16.81 -5.02 8.26
CA TRP A 122 18.03 -4.29 7.99
C TRP A 122 18.02 -2.90 8.60
N LYS A 123 19.13 -2.52 9.23
CA LYS A 123 19.24 -1.26 9.97
C LYS A 123 18.99 -0.02 9.12
N ASP A 124 19.38 -0.04 7.85
CA ASP A 124 19.17 1.07 6.90
C ASP A 124 17.74 1.15 6.34
N SER A 125 16.87 0.20 6.71
CA SER A 125 15.43 0.22 6.39
C SER A 125 14.54 0.68 7.56
N GLU A 126 15.04 0.65 8.80
CA GLU A 126 14.24 0.86 10.02
C GLU A 126 13.54 2.22 10.07
N ASP A 127 14.30 3.29 9.80
CA ASP A 127 13.77 4.65 9.93
C ASP A 127 12.68 4.90 8.88
N PHE A 128 12.91 4.44 7.66
CA PHE A 128 11.95 4.61 6.58
C PHE A 128 10.71 3.71 6.75
N LEU A 129 10.84 2.48 7.26
CA LEU A 129 9.69 1.63 7.61
C LEU A 129 8.80 2.28 8.68
N LYS A 130 9.38 2.97 9.67
CA LYS A 130 8.63 3.72 10.69
C LYS A 130 7.93 4.94 10.13
N GLU A 131 8.57 5.63 9.17
CA GLU A 131 7.98 6.78 8.48
C GLU A 131 6.83 6.34 7.57
N ALA A 132 7.04 5.30 6.76
CA ALA A 132 6.03 4.75 5.88
C ALA A 132 4.80 4.26 6.67
N LEU A 133 4.98 3.56 7.80
CA LEU A 133 3.85 3.18 8.67
C LEU A 133 3.06 4.40 9.20
N LYS A 134 3.70 5.55 9.41
CA LYS A 134 2.97 6.78 9.81
C LYS A 134 2.16 7.35 8.64
N ASP A 135 2.66 7.23 7.41
CA ASP A 135 1.91 7.62 6.22
C ASP A 135 0.64 6.77 6.09
N GLU A 136 0.76 5.44 6.15
CA GLU A 136 -0.38 4.52 6.05
C GLU A 136 -1.43 4.76 7.14
N ARG A 137 -0.98 5.02 8.38
CA ARG A 137 -1.89 5.37 9.48
C ARG A 137 -2.62 6.67 9.23
N ARG A 138 -1.94 7.66 8.64
CA ARG A 138 -2.52 8.96 8.27
C ARG A 138 -3.52 8.81 7.12
N HIS A 139 -3.22 7.99 6.11
CA HIS A 139 -4.13 7.69 5.01
C HIS A 139 -5.41 7.07 5.53
N ARG A 140 -5.27 5.96 6.27
CA ARG A 140 -6.38 5.24 6.92
C ARG A 140 -7.25 6.18 7.77
N ALA A 141 -6.64 6.98 8.65
CA ALA A 141 -7.36 7.89 9.53
C ALA A 141 -8.12 8.98 8.76
N TRP A 142 -7.53 9.50 7.68
CA TRP A 142 -8.22 10.47 6.84
C TRP A 142 -9.43 9.84 6.13
N ILE A 143 -9.28 8.63 5.57
CA ILE A 143 -10.38 7.92 4.91
C ILE A 143 -11.49 7.63 5.91
N GLU A 144 -11.16 7.14 7.11
CA GLU A 144 -12.11 6.89 8.19
C GLU A 144 -12.91 8.14 8.57
N SER A 145 -12.24 9.29 8.68
CA SER A 145 -12.89 10.57 8.91
C SER A 145 -13.78 11.02 7.75
N ALA A 146 -13.45 10.68 6.50
CA ALA A 146 -14.21 11.09 5.31
C ALA A 146 -15.47 10.24 5.08
N ILE A 147 -15.50 9.00 5.59
CA ILE A 147 -16.66 8.10 5.47
C ILE A 147 -17.56 8.07 6.70
N SER A 148 -17.12 8.65 7.83
CA SER A 148 -17.92 8.80 9.05
C SER A 148 -19.13 9.70 8.80
#